data_AF-A0A2G2XP50-F1
#
_entry.id   AF-A0A2G2XP50-F1
#
_cell.length_a   1.000
_cell.length_b   1.000
_cell.length_c   1.000
_cell.angle_alpha   90.00
_cell.angle_beta   90.00
_cell.angle_gamma   90.00
#
_symmetry.space_group_name_H-M   'P 1'
#
loop_
_entity.id
_entity.type
_entity.pdbx_description
1 polymer ?
#
loop_
_entity_poly.entity_id
_entity_poly.type
_entity_poly.pdbx_seq_one_letter_code
_entity_poly.pdbx_strand_id
1 'polypeptide(L)'
;MTLINEEINHSEEHHQYKIDEISKTIRKIAFKKGERTKLLQGSDEVEVASQKYGFIGSYCTATIISSIDANHYRVKYKTLLTNHKSAPLEETVKGYEVCPEPPNLPERMSEKEFCLYDRIDVFANDG
;
A
#
# COMPACT_ATOMS: atom_id res chain seq x y z
N MET A 1 -11.73 -3.41 44.82
CA MET A 1 -11.40 -4.18 43.61
C MET A 1 -12.29 -3.83 42.41
N THR A 2 -13.42 -3.14 42.57
CA THR A 2 -14.38 -2.88 41.48
C THR A 2 -13.98 -1.74 40.53
N LEU A 3 -13.43 -0.64 41.07
CA LEU A 3 -13.10 0.57 40.29
C LEU A 3 -12.00 0.35 39.24
N ILE A 4 -11.02 -0.51 39.53
CA ILE A 4 -9.90 -0.81 38.63
C ILE A 4 -10.38 -1.59 37.40
N ASN A 5 -11.38 -2.45 37.56
CA ASN A 5 -11.90 -3.27 36.48
C ASN A 5 -12.78 -2.45 35.52
N GLU A 6 -13.51 -1.44 36.02
CA GLU A 6 -14.31 -0.53 35.19
C GLU A 6 -13.42 0.40 34.34
N GLU A 7 -12.33 0.94 34.90
CA GLU A 7 -11.37 1.75 34.13
C GLU A 7 -10.61 0.95 33.05
N ILE A 8 -10.20 -0.29 33.37
CA ILE A 8 -9.56 -1.18 32.40
C ILE A 8 -10.52 -1.51 31.25
N ASN A 9 -11.78 -1.86 31.57
CA ASN A 9 -12.78 -2.19 30.57
C ASN A 9 -13.08 -1.00 29.62
N HIS A 10 -13.18 0.23 30.15
CA HIS A 10 -13.39 1.41 29.30
C HIS A 10 -12.19 1.75 28.40
N SER A 11 -10.96 1.52 28.87
CA SER A 11 -9.76 1.66 28.04
C SER A 11 -9.71 0.61 26.93
N GLU A 12 -10.09 -0.63 27.22
CA GLU A 12 -10.15 -1.73 26.24
C GLU A 12 -11.25 -1.51 25.20
N GLU A 13 -12.44 -1.09 25.62
CA GLU A 13 -13.55 -0.74 24.70
C GLU A 13 -13.15 0.40 23.76
N HIS A 14 -12.50 1.44 24.28
CA HIS A 14 -12.00 2.56 23.47
C HIS A 14 -10.90 2.13 22.50
N HIS A 15 -9.98 1.27 22.93
CA HIS A 15 -8.95 0.70 22.06
C HIS A 15 -9.60 -0.12 20.93
N GLN A 16 -10.53 -1.02 21.26
CA GLN A 16 -11.21 -1.85 20.28
C GLN A 16 -11.99 -1.01 19.26
N TYR A 17 -12.71 0.02 19.72
CA TYR A 17 -13.41 0.96 18.85
C TYR A 17 -12.46 1.63 17.85
N LYS A 18 -11.29 2.12 18.31
CA LYS A 18 -10.29 2.72 17.42
C LYS A 18 -9.77 1.73 16.40
N ILE A 19 -9.43 0.50 16.81
CA ILE A 19 -8.94 -0.55 15.91
C ILE A 19 -10.00 -0.91 14.85
N ASP A 20 -11.27 -0.96 15.23
CA ASP A 20 -12.37 -1.24 14.30
C ASP A 20 -12.53 -0.12 13.26
N GLU A 21 -12.49 1.14 13.69
CA GLU A 21 -12.57 2.29 12.78
C GLU A 21 -11.37 2.34 11.81
N ILE A 22 -10.16 2.08 12.30
CA ILE A 22 -8.95 1.95 11.48
C ILE A 22 -9.11 0.82 10.48
N SER A 23 -9.58 -0.36 10.93
CA SER A 23 -9.78 -1.52 10.07
C SER A 23 -10.80 -1.25 8.96
N LYS A 24 -11.92 -0.59 9.27
CA LYS A 24 -12.94 -0.18 8.28
C LYS A 24 -12.34 0.77 7.25
N THR A 25 -11.55 1.75 7.68
CA THR A 25 -10.88 2.69 6.77
C THR A 25 -9.78 2.03 5.94
N ILE A 26 -9.03 1.04 6.45
CA ILE A 26 -8.04 0.28 5.67
C ILE A 26 -8.73 -0.46 4.55
N ARG A 27 -9.80 -1.21 4.85
CA ARG A 27 -10.57 -1.94 3.83
C ARG A 27 -11.11 -0.98 2.77
N LYS A 28 -11.66 0.17 3.16
CA LYS A 28 -12.17 1.16 2.22
C LYS A 28 -11.10 1.69 1.26
N ILE A 29 -9.87 1.93 1.75
CA ILE A 29 -8.75 2.43 0.94
C ILE A 29 -8.21 1.34 0.03
N ALA A 30 -7.93 0.15 0.57
CA ALA A 30 -7.31 -0.95 -0.16
C ALA A 30 -8.15 -1.40 -1.37
N PHE A 31 -9.48 -1.28 -1.29
CA PHE A 31 -10.39 -1.62 -2.38
C PHE A 31 -10.90 -0.41 -3.17
N LYS A 32 -10.37 0.80 -2.91
CA LYS A 32 -10.79 2.00 -3.64
C LYS A 32 -10.29 1.90 -5.09
N LYS A 33 -11.23 1.66 -6.02
CA LYS A 33 -10.97 1.80 -7.45
C LYS A 33 -11.03 3.29 -7.81
N GLY A 34 -9.95 3.81 -8.39
CA GLY A 34 -9.88 5.17 -8.89
C GLY A 34 -9.76 5.22 -10.41
N GLU A 35 -10.26 6.29 -11.01
CA GLU A 35 -9.93 6.62 -12.40
C GLU A 35 -8.64 7.44 -12.40
N ARG A 36 -7.66 7.04 -13.21
CA ARG A 36 -6.45 7.83 -13.38
C ARG A 36 -6.67 8.88 -14.45
N THR A 37 -6.42 10.13 -14.11
CA THR A 37 -6.53 11.28 -15.02
C THR A 37 -5.20 11.60 -15.73
N LYS A 38 -4.07 11.11 -15.20
CA LYS A 38 -2.75 11.26 -15.81
C LYS A 38 -2.30 9.93 -16.41
N LEU A 39 -1.95 9.97 -17.69
CA LEU A 39 -1.30 8.86 -18.38
C LEU A 39 0.16 8.79 -17.92
N LEU A 40 0.57 7.64 -17.40
CA LEU A 40 1.98 7.34 -17.19
C LEU A 40 2.62 6.87 -18.48
N GLN A 41 3.88 7.22 -18.69
CA GLN A 41 4.64 6.91 -19.89
C GLN A 41 5.65 5.79 -19.63
N GLY A 42 6.22 5.25 -20.70
CA GLY A 42 7.32 4.29 -20.60
C GLY A 42 8.48 4.91 -19.81
N SER A 43 9.09 4.09 -18.95
CA SER A 43 10.18 4.44 -18.02
C SER A 43 9.79 5.18 -16.75
N ASP A 44 8.51 5.53 -16.53
CA ASP A 44 8.07 6.08 -15.25
C ASP A 44 8.24 5.04 -14.12
N GLU A 45 8.84 5.46 -13.01
CA GLU A 45 8.91 4.68 -11.77
C GLU A 45 7.59 4.80 -10.99
N VAL A 46 7.10 3.65 -10.56
CA VAL A 46 5.77 3.51 -9.98
C VAL A 46 5.79 2.48 -8.86
N GLU A 47 4.75 2.50 -8.04
CA GLU A 47 4.40 1.37 -7.18
C GLU A 47 3.15 0.67 -7.72
N VAL A 48 3.05 -0.64 -7.51
CA VAL A 48 1.83 -1.39 -7.83
C VAL A 48 1.23 -1.91 -6.53
N ALA A 49 0.03 -1.44 -6.22
CA ALA A 49 -0.82 -1.87 -5.14
C ALA A 49 -1.56 -3.16 -5.52
N SER A 50 -1.16 -4.28 -4.95
CA SER A 50 -1.75 -5.57 -5.31
C SER A 50 -3.17 -5.72 -4.79
N GLN A 51 -4.07 -6.22 -5.63
CA GLN A 51 -5.43 -6.61 -5.26
C GLN A 51 -5.59 -8.12 -5.06
N LYS A 52 -4.48 -8.87 -5.17
CA LYS A 52 -4.48 -10.32 -5.01
C LYS A 52 -4.63 -10.67 -3.54
N TYR A 53 -5.52 -11.62 -3.22
CA TYR A 53 -5.66 -12.14 -1.86
C TYR A 53 -4.30 -12.57 -1.29
N GLY A 54 -4.00 -12.14 -0.06
CA GLY A 54 -2.69 -12.31 0.58
C GLY A 54 -1.68 -11.17 0.34
N PHE A 55 -1.95 -10.26 -0.60
CA PHE A 55 -1.11 -9.10 -0.94
C PHE A 55 -1.89 -7.78 -0.90
N ILE A 56 -3.13 -7.79 -0.43
CA ILE A 56 -3.95 -6.57 -0.36
C ILE A 56 -3.32 -5.62 0.66
N GLY A 57 -2.98 -4.41 0.20
CA GLY A 57 -2.30 -3.39 1.00
C GLY A 57 -0.78 -3.40 0.88
N SER A 58 -0.18 -4.34 0.12
CA SER A 58 1.24 -4.27 -0.23
C SER A 58 1.46 -3.48 -1.51
N TYR A 59 2.59 -2.79 -1.58
CA TYR A 59 3.03 -2.00 -2.72
C TYR A 59 4.37 -2.55 -3.20
N CYS A 60 4.50 -2.83 -4.49
CA CYS A 60 5.78 -3.27 -5.04
C CYS A 60 6.27 -2.28 -6.10
N THR A 61 7.52 -1.82 -5.96
CA THR A 61 8.11 -0.88 -6.91
C THR A 61 8.31 -1.53 -8.28
N ALA A 62 7.96 -0.79 -9.33
CA ALA A 62 8.03 -1.22 -10.71
C ALA A 62 8.36 -0.05 -11.65
N THR A 63 8.60 -0.38 -12.91
CA THR A 63 8.75 0.58 -14.00
C THR A 63 7.69 0.30 -15.06
N ILE A 64 7.05 1.36 -15.58
CA ILE A 64 6.13 1.23 -16.71
C ILE A 64 6.94 0.88 -17.96
N ILE A 65 6.60 -0.23 -18.61
CA ILE A 65 7.15 -0.59 -19.93
C ILE A 65 6.34 0.12 -21.01
N SER A 66 5.02 -0.01 -20.95
CA SER A 66 4.11 0.60 -21.93
C SER A 66 2.67 0.64 -21.42
N SER A 67 1.87 1.56 -21.97
CA SER A 67 0.40 1.46 -21.91
C SER A 67 -0.07 0.39 -22.90
N ILE A 68 -0.97 -0.49 -22.48
CA ILE A 68 -1.61 -1.49 -23.36
C ILE A 68 -2.91 -0.94 -23.94
N ASP A 69 -3.71 -0.29 -23.09
CA ASP A 69 -4.94 0.40 -23.46
C ASP A 69 -5.20 1.58 -22.49
N ALA A 70 -6.40 2.16 -22.51
CA ALA A 70 -6.76 3.30 -21.68
C ALA A 70 -6.65 3.03 -20.16
N ASN A 71 -6.73 1.77 -19.74
CA ASN A 71 -6.84 1.36 -18.35
C ASN A 71 -5.81 0.30 -17.92
N HIS A 72 -4.91 -0.14 -18.79
CA HIS A 72 -3.92 -1.18 -18.48
C HIS A 72 -2.50 -0.77 -18.84
N TYR A 73 -1.57 -1.18 -17.98
CA TYR A 73 -0.14 -0.97 -18.15
C TYR A 73 0.60 -2.29 -18.10
N ARG A 74 1.63 -2.43 -18.93
CA ARG A 74 2.66 -3.44 -18.74
C ARG A 74 3.72 -2.86 -17.82
N VAL A 75 3.98 -3.51 -16.70
CA VAL A 75 4.98 -3.11 -15.71
C VAL A 75 6.06 -4.17 -15.58
N LYS A 76 7.24 -3.73 -15.14
CA LYS A 76 8.35 -4.59 -14.73
C LYS A 76 8.71 -4.29 -13.30
N TYR A 77 8.60 -5.28 -12.42
CA TYR A 77 8.96 -5.10 -11.02
C TYR A 77 10.45 -4.94 -10.82
N LYS A 78 10.85 -4.17 -9.80
CA LYS A 78 12.26 -4.03 -9.43
C LYS A 78 12.73 -5.21 -8.58
N THR A 79 11.89 -5.71 -7.69
CA THR A 79 12.25 -6.73 -6.70
C THR A 79 11.62 -8.10 -6.96
N LEU A 80 10.39 -8.16 -7.49
CA LEU A 80 9.72 -9.43 -7.78
C LEU A 80 10.35 -10.09 -9.01
N LEU A 81 10.66 -11.39 -8.88
CA LEU A 81 11.23 -12.21 -9.94
C LEU A 81 10.21 -13.20 -10.50
N THR A 82 10.48 -13.72 -11.69
CA THR A 82 9.74 -14.87 -12.24
C THR A 82 9.86 -16.10 -11.34
N ASN A 83 8.99 -17.10 -11.54
CA ASN A 83 9.03 -18.36 -10.77
C ASN A 83 10.40 -19.07 -10.83
N HIS A 84 11.12 -18.92 -11.93
CA HIS A 84 12.46 -19.48 -12.13
C HIS A 84 13.57 -18.60 -11.54
N LYS A 85 13.23 -17.44 -10.95
CA LYS A 85 14.16 -16.44 -10.39
C LYS A 85 15.24 -15.98 -11.38
N SER A 86 14.95 -16.06 -12.68
CA SER A 86 15.92 -15.79 -13.75
C SER A 86 15.88 -14.35 -14.25
N ALA A 87 14.77 -13.66 -14.03
CA ALA A 87 14.55 -12.29 -14.48
C ALA A 87 13.49 -11.60 -13.61
N PRO A 88 13.44 -10.26 -13.61
CA PRO A 88 12.34 -9.53 -12.99
C PRO A 88 10.99 -9.90 -13.59
N LEU A 89 9.96 -9.91 -12.76
CA LEU A 89 8.60 -10.21 -13.16
C LEU A 89 8.03 -9.04 -13.98
N GLU A 90 7.43 -9.37 -15.12
CA GLU A 90 6.63 -8.44 -15.91
C GLU A 90 5.17 -8.89 -15.91
N GLU A 91 4.25 -7.95 -15.75
CA GLU A 91 2.82 -8.25 -15.74
C GLU A 91 1.98 -7.11 -16.31
N THR A 92 0.73 -7.43 -16.63
CA THR A 92 -0.28 -6.45 -17.02
C THR A 92 -1.14 -6.12 -15.81
N VAL A 93 -1.15 -4.86 -15.43
CA VAL A 93 -1.87 -4.34 -14.26
C VAL A 93 -2.90 -3.32 -14.68
N LYS A 94 -3.93 -3.16 -13.86
CA LYS A 94 -4.95 -2.13 -14.07
C LYS A 94 -4.43 -0.79 -13.60
N GLY A 95 -4.86 0.28 -14.26
CA GLY A 95 -4.43 1.64 -13.96
C GLY A 95 -4.68 2.03 -12.51
N TYR A 96 -5.77 1.56 -11.90
CA TYR A 96 -6.07 1.84 -10.49
C TYR A 96 -5.16 1.08 -9.50
N GLU A 97 -4.44 0.05 -9.95
CA GLU A 97 -3.46 -0.69 -9.12
C GLU A 97 -2.10 0.00 -9.14
N VAL A 98 -1.82 0.81 -10.15
CA VAL A 98 -0.58 1.56 -10.22
C VAL A 98 -0.72 2.81 -9.34
N CYS A 99 0.35 3.20 -8.67
CA CYS A 99 0.55 4.44 -7.92
C CYS A 99 1.79 5.18 -8.45
N PRO A 100 1.82 6.53 -8.48
CA PRO A 100 3.07 7.25 -8.66
C PRO A 100 4.06 6.88 -7.53
N GLU A 101 5.35 7.06 -7.77
CA GLU A 101 6.34 6.93 -6.70
C GLU A 101 5.99 7.86 -5.52
N PRO A 102 6.06 7.36 -4.27
CA PRO A 102 5.79 8.18 -3.11
C PRO A 102 6.73 9.39 -3.09
N PRO A 103 6.25 10.59 -2.69
CA PRO A 103 7.09 11.77 -2.65
C PRO A 103 8.27 11.53 -1.71
N ASN A 104 9.48 11.90 -2.16
CA ASN A 104 10.67 11.89 -1.32
C ASN A 104 10.38 12.70 -0.04
N LEU A 105 10.24 12.01 1.09
CA LEU A 105 10.01 12.66 2.37
C LEU A 105 11.30 13.42 2.73
N PRO A 106 11.23 14.74 3.00
CA PRO A 106 12.40 15.47 3.45
C PRO A 106 12.91 14.85 4.75
N GLU A 107 14.23 14.81 4.92
CA GLU A 107 14.94 14.21 6.06
C GLU A 107 14.35 14.63 7.42
N ARG A 108 13.78 15.84 7.50
CA ARG A 108 13.10 16.40 8.67
C ARG A 108 11.79 15.70 9.10
N MET A 109 11.17 14.89 8.24
CA MET A 109 10.04 14.03 8.62
C MET A 109 10.49 12.81 9.43
N SER A 110 11.78 12.44 9.38
CA SER A 110 12.34 11.36 10.20
C SER A 110 12.41 11.70 11.69
N GLU A 111 12.22 12.97 12.05
CA GLU A 111 12.16 13.46 13.43
C GLU A 111 10.76 13.31 14.06
N LYS A 112 9.72 12.97 13.27
CA LYS A 112 8.38 12.72 13.82
C LYS A 112 8.29 11.31 14.36
N GLU A 113 8.07 11.19 15.66
CA GLU A 113 7.75 9.93 16.30
C GLU A 113 6.40 9.41 15.82
N PHE A 114 6.33 8.11 15.48
CA PHE A 114 5.07 7.45 15.22
C PHE A 114 4.25 7.33 16.49
N CYS A 115 2.97 7.68 16.38
CA CYS A 115 2.02 7.58 17.46
C CYS A 115 1.25 6.26 17.40
N LEU A 116 0.72 5.84 18.55
CA LEU A 116 -0.22 4.72 18.57
C LEU A 116 -1.38 5.01 17.61
N TYR A 117 -1.73 4.01 16.81
CA TYR A 117 -2.75 4.07 15.75
C TYR A 117 -2.35 4.76 14.45
N ASP A 118 -1.11 5.24 14.32
CA ASP A 118 -0.62 5.70 13.03
C ASP A 118 -0.65 4.56 12.01
N ARG A 119 -1.06 4.91 10.79
CA ARG A 119 -1.17 3.97 9.68
C ARG A 119 0.06 4.20 8.82
N ILE A 120 0.96 3.23 8.88
CA ILE A 120 2.24 3.27 8.21
C ILE A 120 2.35 2.10 7.24
N ASP A 121 3.17 2.28 6.22
CA ASP A 121 3.64 1.19 5.40
C ASP A 121 4.95 0.64 6.00
N VAL A 122 5.18 -0.66 5.85
CA VAL A 122 6.37 -1.34 6.37
C VAL A 122 7.04 -2.07 5.23
N PHE A 123 8.32 -1.79 5.00
CA PHE A 123 9.10 -2.51 4.02
C PHE A 123 9.41 -3.94 4.51
N ALA A 124 8.81 -4.94 3.90
CA ALA A 124 8.93 -6.35 4.24
C ALA A 124 8.72 -7.25 3.01
N ASN A 125 9.53 -8.29 2.87
CA ASN A 125 9.46 -9.23 1.74
C ASN A 125 9.56 -8.55 0.36
N ASP A 126 10.47 -7.57 0.27
CA ASP A 126 10.79 -6.81 -0.95
C ASP A 126 9.67 -5.90 -1.49
N GLY A 127 8.71 -5.55 -0.64
CA GLY A 127 7.68 -4.53 -0.87
C GLY A 127 7.21 -3.92 0.44
#